data_AF-A0A956MD30-F1
#
_entry.id   AF-A0A956MD30-F1
#
_cell.length_a   1.000
_cell.length_b   1.000
_cell.length_c   1.000
_cell.angle_alpha   90.00
_cell.angle_beta   90.00
_cell.angle_gamma   90.00
#
_symmetry.space_group_name_H-M   'P 1'
#
loop_
_entity.id
_entity.type
_entity.pdbx_description
1 polymer ?
#
loop_
_entity_poly.entity_id
_entity_poly.type
_entity_poly.pdbx_seq_one_letter_code
_entity_poly.pdbx_strand_id
1 'polypeptide(L)'
;MKKTILAIVAVFVSWQALDFIIHSIILMPTYAETATLWRPEGEMMMGLMMVVSLVSAACFVLVYDWFFKEKNMMVGLKYGVVFGIGAGISMGYGTYSVQPIMYFTALGWFLGTLVEAAVAGLITGLIIKD
;
A
#
# COMPACT_ATOMS: atom_id res chain seq x y z
N MET A 1 22.24 2.21 -1.63
CA MET A 1 21.93 3.10 -2.77
C MET A 1 21.43 2.35 -4.01
N LYS A 2 22.24 1.60 -4.78
CA LYS A 2 21.72 0.89 -5.98
C LYS A 2 20.62 -0.14 -5.64
N LYS A 3 20.85 -0.98 -4.62
CA LYS A 3 19.84 -1.91 -4.08
C LYS A 3 18.59 -1.18 -3.58
N THR A 4 18.77 -0.06 -2.88
CA THR A 4 17.69 0.79 -2.35
C THR A 4 16.79 1.31 -3.47
N ILE A 5 17.35 1.92 -4.52
CA ILE A 5 16.58 2.43 -5.66
C ILE A 5 15.83 1.28 -6.36
N LEU A 6 16.49 0.14 -6.56
CA LEU A 6 15.85 -1.04 -7.14
C LEU A 6 14.66 -1.52 -6.30
N ALA A 7 14.81 -1.56 -4.97
CA ALA A 7 13.72 -1.93 -4.07
C ALA A 7 12.56 -0.93 -4.13
N ILE A 8 12.83 0.38 -4.17
CA ILE A 8 11.79 1.41 -4.31
C ILE A 8 10.98 1.19 -5.59
N VAL A 9 11.67 1.01 -6.72
CA VAL A 9 11.00 0.78 -8.01
C VAL A 9 10.20 -0.52 -7.98
N ALA A 10 10.78 -1.61 -7.46
CA ALA A 10 10.11 -2.90 -7.38
C ALA A 10 8.86 -2.87 -6.49
N VAL A 11 8.94 -2.21 -5.33
CA VAL A 11 7.79 -2.02 -4.42
C VAL A 11 6.72 -1.16 -5.10
N PHE A 12 7.09 -0.02 -5.69
CA PHE A 12 6.15 0.86 -6.38
C PHE A 12 5.40 0.12 -7.49
N VAL A 13 6.11 -0.59 -8.38
CA VAL A 13 5.48 -1.37 -9.46
C VAL A 13 4.56 -2.46 -8.90
N SER A 14 4.96 -3.12 -7.82
CA SER A 14 4.15 -4.17 -7.19
C SER A 14 2.87 -3.61 -6.57
N TRP A 15 2.94 -2.46 -5.91
CA TRP A 15 1.76 -1.75 -5.41
C TRP A 15 0.85 -1.33 -6.56
N GLN A 16 1.36 -0.72 -7.62
CA GLN A 16 0.52 -0.36 -8.77
C GLN A 16 -0.23 -1.56 -9.37
N ALA A 17 0.40 -2.73 -9.40
CA ALA A 17 -0.25 -3.96 -9.87
C ALA A 17 -1.32 -4.48 -8.89
N LEU A 18 -1.03 -4.45 -7.59
CA LEU A 18 -1.97 -4.87 -6.54
C LEU A 18 -3.14 -3.89 -6.41
N ASP A 19 -2.88 -2.59 -6.43
CA ASP A 19 -3.87 -1.51 -6.46
C ASP A 19 -4.86 -1.70 -7.61
N PHE A 20 -4.37 -2.03 -8.81
CA PHE A 20 -5.26 -2.32 -9.93
C PHE A 20 -6.20 -3.49 -9.62
N ILE A 21 -5.68 -4.59 -9.07
CA ILE A 21 -6.49 -5.76 -8.71
C ILE A 21 -7.48 -5.40 -7.59
N ILE A 22 -7.01 -4.76 -6.52
CA ILE A 22 -7.82 -4.45 -5.35
C ILE A 22 -8.90 -3.42 -5.70
N HIS A 23 -8.52 -2.31 -6.32
CA HIS A 23 -9.43 -1.20 -6.56
C HIS A 23 -10.29 -1.36 -7.82
N SER A 24 -9.72 -1.87 -8.91
CA SER A 24 -10.43 -1.94 -10.19
C SER A 24 -11.21 -3.25 -10.40
N ILE A 25 -10.84 -4.31 -9.67
CA ILE A 25 -11.52 -5.63 -9.79
C ILE A 25 -12.32 -5.92 -8.53
N ILE A 26 -11.69 -5.91 -7.35
CA ILE A 26 -12.34 -6.37 -6.11
C ILE A 26 -13.30 -5.33 -5.54
N LEU A 27 -12.86 -4.07 -5.43
CA LEU A 27 -13.60 -3.00 -4.75
C LEU A 27 -14.46 -2.16 -5.69
N MET A 28 -14.32 -2.31 -7.01
CA MET A 28 -15.08 -1.54 -8.00
C MET A 28 -16.60 -1.57 -7.76
N PRO A 29 -17.24 -2.73 -7.45
CA PRO A 29 -18.67 -2.74 -7.13
C PRO A 29 -19.02 -1.84 -5.94
N THR A 30 -18.16 -1.83 -4.92
CA THR A 30 -18.37 -1.00 -3.73
C THR A 30 -18.18 0.49 -3.98
N TYR A 31 -17.35 0.86 -4.96
CA TYR A 31 -17.16 2.25 -5.39
C TYR A 31 -18.34 2.77 -6.22
N ALA A 32 -18.94 1.91 -7.05
CA ALA A 32 -20.14 2.28 -7.79
C ALA A 32 -21.30 2.66 -6.86
N GLU A 33 -21.48 1.93 -5.75
CA GLU A 33 -22.50 2.22 -4.75
C GLU A 33 -22.22 3.49 -3.93
N THR A 34 -20.96 3.94 -3.92
CA THR A 34 -20.51 5.13 -3.18
C THR A 34 -20.04 6.26 -4.09
N ALA A 35 -20.49 6.27 -5.36
CA ALA A 35 -20.05 7.22 -6.39
C ALA A 35 -20.07 8.69 -5.92
N THR A 36 -21.04 9.07 -5.09
CA THR A 36 -21.21 10.43 -4.56
C THR A 36 -20.13 10.87 -3.57
N LEU A 37 -19.35 9.93 -3.01
CA LEU A 37 -18.24 10.24 -2.11
C LEU A 37 -16.96 10.63 -2.87
N TRP A 38 -16.84 10.20 -4.12
CA TRP A 38 -15.63 10.36 -4.92
C TRP A 38 -15.68 11.62 -5.76
N ARG A 39 -14.51 12.12 -6.13
CA ARG A 39 -14.43 13.15 -7.17
C ARG A 39 -14.99 12.59 -8.48
N PRO A 40 -15.63 13.42 -9.32
CA PRO A 40 -15.93 13.04 -10.69
C PRO A 40 -14.67 12.51 -11.40
N GLU A 41 -14.83 11.53 -12.29
CA GLU A 41 -13.69 10.85 -12.95
C GLU A 41 -12.73 11.83 -13.63
N GLY A 42 -13.26 12.84 -14.34
CA GLY A 42 -12.46 13.88 -14.99
C GLY A 42 -11.74 14.85 -14.04
N GLU A 43 -12.05 14.81 -12.74
CA GLU A 43 -11.44 15.64 -11.68
C GLU A 43 -10.51 14.82 -10.76
N MET A 44 -10.37 13.51 -11.01
CA MET A 44 -9.44 12.67 -10.26
C MET A 44 -8.00 13.02 -10.62
N MET A 45 -7.19 13.26 -9.59
CA MET A 45 -5.81 13.72 -9.74
C MET A 45 -4.85 12.54 -9.91
N MET A 46 -4.96 11.82 -11.02
CA MET A 46 -4.21 10.57 -11.27
C MET A 46 -2.70 10.76 -11.19
N GLY A 47 -2.17 11.89 -11.67
CA GLY A 47 -0.76 12.22 -11.54
C GLY A 47 -0.30 12.39 -10.08
N LEU A 48 -1.13 13.03 -9.25
CA LEU A 48 -0.85 13.16 -7.81
C LEU A 48 -0.89 11.80 -7.12
N MET A 49 -1.86 10.94 -7.48
CA MET A 49 -1.96 9.58 -6.94
C MET A 49 -0.68 8.78 -7.19
N MET A 50 -0.12 8.85 -8.42
CA MET A 50 1.15 8.20 -8.76
C MET A 50 2.31 8.74 -7.92
N VAL A 51 2.39 10.06 -7.72
CA VAL A 51 3.43 10.69 -6.89
C VAL A 51 3.30 10.25 -5.42
N VAL A 52 2.09 10.23 -4.86
CA VAL A 52 1.85 9.78 -3.49
C VAL A 52 2.25 8.33 -3.30
N SER A 53 1.90 7.44 -4.23
CA SER A 53 2.29 6.02 -4.21
C SER A 53 3.82 5.87 -4.28
N LEU A 54 4.49 6.57 -5.19
CA LEU A 54 5.95 6.52 -5.32
C LEU A 54 6.67 7.02 -4.07
N VAL A 55 6.23 8.14 -3.49
CA VAL A 55 6.82 8.69 -2.27
C VAL A 55 6.58 7.75 -1.09
N SER A 56 5.40 7.17 -0.98
CA SER A 56 5.07 6.19 0.06
C SER A 56 5.94 4.94 -0.05
N ALA A 57 6.15 4.42 -1.26
CA ALA A 57 7.01 3.27 -1.52
C ALA A 57 8.46 3.58 -1.17
N ALA A 58 8.93 4.78 -1.52
CA ALA A 58 10.25 5.25 -1.14
C ALA A 58 10.42 5.29 0.38
N CYS A 59 9.49 5.93 1.10
CA CYS A 59 9.53 6.01 2.56
C CYS A 59 9.51 4.62 3.22
N PHE A 60 8.64 3.71 2.77
CA PHE A 60 8.57 2.34 3.28
C PHE A 60 9.92 1.61 3.14
N VAL A 61 10.54 1.68 1.96
CA VAL A 61 11.84 1.04 1.72
C VAL A 61 12.96 1.70 2.52
N LEU A 62 12.97 3.03 2.63
CA LEU A 62 13.99 3.77 3.38
C LEU A 62 13.90 3.49 4.89
N VAL A 63 12.69 3.30 5.44
CA VAL A 63 12.53 2.88 6.83
C VAL A 63 13.24 1.54 7.06
N TYR A 64 13.06 0.58 6.16
CA TYR A 64 13.76 -0.70 6.25
C TYR A 64 15.27 -0.54 6.11
N ASP A 65 15.74 0.17 5.06
CA ASP A 65 17.17 0.28 4.75
C ASP A 65 17.95 1.05 5.82
N TRP A 66 17.36 2.07 6.44
CA TRP A 66 18.05 2.95 7.38
C TRP A 66 18.00 2.48 8.83
N PHE A 67 16.87 1.90 9.26
CA PHE A 67 16.65 1.64 10.69
C PHE A 67 16.82 0.17 11.08
N PHE A 68 16.81 -0.77 10.13
CA PHE A 68 16.99 -2.19 10.44
C PHE A 68 18.45 -2.60 10.28
N LYS A 69 19.02 -3.12 11.37
CA LYS A 69 20.38 -3.64 11.39
C LYS A 69 20.49 -4.99 10.68
N GLU A 70 19.54 -5.88 10.93
CA GLU A 70 19.48 -7.20 10.29
C GLU A 70 18.62 -7.13 9.04
N LYS A 71 19.18 -7.54 7.90
CA LYS A 71 18.53 -7.39 6.60
C LYS A 71 18.37 -8.73 5.90
N ASN A 72 17.15 -9.24 5.92
CA ASN A 72 16.76 -10.48 5.25
C ASN A 72 15.25 -10.52 4.97
N MET A 73 14.84 -11.48 4.14
CA MET A 73 13.44 -11.66 3.71
C MET A 73 12.45 -11.78 4.87
N MET A 74 12.79 -12.52 5.93
CA MET A 74 11.88 -12.74 7.06
C MET A 74 11.70 -11.46 7.89
N VAL A 75 12.77 -10.70 8.11
CA VAL A 75 12.68 -9.39 8.78
C VAL A 75 11.88 -8.41 7.93
N GLY A 76 12.07 -8.42 6.61
CA GLY A 76 11.28 -7.63 5.66
C GLY A 76 9.79 -7.96 5.69
N LEU A 77 9.44 -9.24 5.67
CA LEU A 77 8.05 -9.69 5.78
C LEU A 77 7.40 -9.25 7.10
N LYS A 78 8.09 -9.46 8.23
CA LYS A 78 7.59 -9.03 9.57
C LYS A 78 7.36 -7.52 9.62
N TYR A 79 8.31 -6.74 9.11
CA TYR A 79 8.18 -5.29 8.98
C TYR A 79 6.94 -4.93 8.15
N GLY A 80 6.79 -5.52 6.96
CA GLY A 80 5.67 -5.27 6.06
C GLY A 80 4.31 -5.63 6.68
N VAL A 81 4.20 -6.77 7.35
CA VAL A 81 2.97 -7.19 8.03
C VAL A 81 2.58 -6.22 9.15
N VAL A 82 3.53 -5.84 10.02
CA VAL A 82 3.24 -4.91 11.13
C VAL A 82 2.86 -3.53 10.59
N PHE A 83 3.58 -3.03 9.58
CA PHE A 83 3.24 -1.79 8.89
C PHE A 83 1.84 -1.85 8.26
N GLY A 84 1.55 -2.93 7.54
CA GLY A 84 0.27 -3.15 6.86
C GLY A 84 -0.92 -3.23 7.81
N ILE A 85 -0.75 -3.85 8.99
CA ILE A 85 -1.80 -3.85 10.03
C ILE A 85 -2.08 -2.42 10.49
N GLY A 86 -1.04 -1.66 10.84
CA GLY A 86 -1.20 -0.29 11.33
C GLY A 86 -1.80 0.64 10.28
N ALA A 87 -1.22 0.66 9.08
CA ALA A 87 -1.69 1.48 7.97
C ALA A 87 -3.09 1.07 7.51
N GLY A 88 -3.34 -0.23 7.34
CA GLY A 88 -4.61 -0.76 6.88
C GLY A 88 -5.75 -0.55 7.87
N ILE A 89 -5.53 -0.72 9.18
CA ILE A 89 -6.55 -0.40 10.20
C ILE A 89 -6.82 1.10 10.22
N SER A 90 -5.76 1.92 10.22
CA SER A 90 -5.91 3.38 10.25
C SER A 90 -6.67 3.90 9.03
N MET A 91 -6.42 3.35 7.84
CA MET A 91 -7.03 3.82 6.62
C MET A 91 -8.40 3.19 6.36
N GLY A 92 -8.54 1.88 6.56
CA GLY A 92 -9.80 1.14 6.37
C GLY A 92 -10.83 1.48 7.45
N TYR A 93 -10.56 1.02 8.67
CA TYR A 93 -11.48 1.18 9.79
C TYR A 93 -11.45 2.59 10.40
N GLY A 94 -10.32 3.30 10.34
CA GLY A 94 -10.27 4.70 10.75
C GLY A 94 -11.19 5.57 9.90
N THR A 95 -11.19 5.38 8.58
CA THR A 95 -12.16 6.07 7.70
C THR A 95 -13.60 5.65 7.99
N TYR A 96 -13.88 4.34 8.10
CA TYR A 96 -15.21 3.82 8.40
C TYR A 96 -15.79 4.35 9.72
N SER A 97 -14.95 4.67 10.70
CA SER A 97 -15.41 5.16 11.99
C SER A 97 -16.09 6.53 11.94
N VAL A 98 -15.84 7.32 10.88
CA VAL A 98 -16.35 8.70 10.74
C VAL A 98 -17.01 8.98 9.39
N GLN A 99 -16.72 8.19 8.36
CA GLN A 99 -17.33 8.30 7.04
C GLN A 99 -18.28 7.14 6.77
N PRO A 100 -19.41 7.37 6.09
CA PRO A 100 -20.41 6.35 5.78
C PRO A 100 -19.98 5.48 4.58
N ILE A 101 -18.74 4.97 4.58
CA ILE A 101 -18.30 3.98 3.59
C ILE A 101 -18.90 2.62 3.93
N MET A 102 -19.02 1.74 2.93
CA MET A 102 -19.51 0.40 3.19
C MET A 102 -18.50 -0.44 3.97
N TYR A 103 -19.00 -1.37 4.79
CA TYR A 103 -18.16 -2.28 5.56
C TYR A 103 -17.17 -3.06 4.67
N PHE A 104 -17.63 -3.56 3.52
CA PHE A 104 -16.77 -4.30 2.59
C PHE A 104 -15.67 -3.44 1.97
N THR A 105 -15.90 -2.14 1.78
CA THR A 105 -14.85 -1.19 1.36
C THR A 105 -13.80 -1.05 2.45
N ALA A 106 -14.20 -0.84 3.71
CA ALA A 106 -13.29 -0.73 4.85
C ALA A 106 -12.45 -2.01 5.05
N LEU A 107 -13.10 -3.18 4.97
CA LEU A 107 -12.44 -4.48 5.08
C LEU A 107 -11.47 -4.73 3.93
N GLY A 108 -11.89 -4.47 2.68
CA GLY A 108 -11.04 -4.67 1.51
C GLY A 108 -9.84 -3.72 1.48
N TRP A 109 -10.01 -2.50 1.96
CA TRP A 109 -8.92 -1.55 2.22
C TRP A 109 -7.91 -2.03 3.26
N PHE A 110 -8.39 -2.54 4.39
CA PHE A 110 -7.53 -3.11 5.42
C PHE A 110 -6.74 -4.31 4.89
N LEU A 111 -7.43 -5.29 4.29
CA LEU A 111 -6.80 -6.51 3.78
C LEU A 111 -5.89 -6.23 2.58
N GLY A 112 -6.29 -5.32 1.69
CA GLY A 112 -5.49 -4.87 0.55
C GLY A 112 -4.17 -4.26 0.99
N THR A 113 -4.23 -3.27 1.90
CA THR A 113 -3.03 -2.63 2.47
C THR A 113 -2.12 -3.63 3.16
N LEU A 114 -2.70 -4.60 3.89
CA LEU A 114 -1.93 -5.65 4.56
C LEU A 114 -1.17 -6.53 3.56
N VAL A 115 -1.84 -6.97 2.49
CA VAL A 115 -1.22 -7.77 1.43
C VAL A 115 -0.14 -6.99 0.71
N GLU A 116 -0.41 -5.75 0.33
CA GLU A 116 0.54 -4.84 -0.32
C GLU A 116 1.79 -4.60 0.51
N ALA A 117 1.62 -4.30 1.80
CA ALA A 117 2.74 -4.07 2.70
C ALA A 117 3.54 -5.36 2.97
N ALA A 118 2.88 -6.53 3.07
CA ALA A 118 3.56 -7.81 3.21
C ALA A 118 4.41 -8.15 1.97
N VAL A 119 3.85 -7.96 0.77
CA VAL A 119 4.57 -8.15 -0.50
C VAL A 119 5.72 -7.15 -0.62
N ALA A 120 5.51 -5.88 -0.28
CA ALA A 120 6.56 -4.88 -0.28
C ALA A 120 7.69 -5.22 0.71
N GLY A 121 7.33 -5.70 1.90
CA GLY A 121 8.28 -6.17 2.91
C GLY A 121 9.13 -7.34 2.41
N LEU A 122 8.51 -8.33 1.76
CA LEU A 122 9.21 -9.45 1.13
C LEU A 122 10.20 -8.97 0.05
N ILE A 123 9.74 -8.14 -0.89
CA ILE A 123 10.57 -7.59 -1.97
C ILE A 123 11.75 -6.82 -1.39
N THR A 124 11.48 -5.95 -0.41
CA THR A 124 12.49 -5.13 0.24
C THR A 124 13.54 -6.00 0.94
N GLY A 125 13.12 -6.98 1.74
CA GLY A 125 14.04 -7.90 2.44
C GLY A 125 14.77 -8.89 1.52
N LEU A 126 14.29 -9.12 0.30
CA LEU A 126 14.98 -9.92 -0.72
C LEU A 126 16.06 -9.12 -1.46
N ILE A 127 15.79 -7.85 -1.75
CA ILE A 127 16.70 -6.96 -2.50
C ILE A 127 17.75 -6.34 -1.56
N ILE A 128 17.28 -5.77 -0.46
CA ILE A 128 18.10 -5.14 0.58
C ILE A 128 18.38 -6.19 1.65
N LYS A 129 19.22 -7.15 1.30
CA LYS A 129 19.78 -8.14 2.24
C LYS A 129 21.29 -8.00 2.33
N ASP A 130 21.81 -8.43 3.47
CA ASP A 130 23.24 -8.60 3.73
C ASP A 130 23.84 -9.73 2.87
#